data_AF-A0AAN8N1B5-F1
#
_entry.id   AF-A0AAN8N1B5-F1
#
_cell.length_a   1.000
_cell.length_b   1.000
_cell.length_c   1.000
_cell.angle_alpha   90.00
_cell.angle_beta   90.00
_cell.angle_gamma   90.00
#
_symmetry.space_group_name_H-M   'P 1'
#
loop_
_entity.id
_entity.type
_entity.pdbx_description
1 polymer ?
#
loop_
_entity_poly.entity_id
_entity_poly.type
_entity_poly.pdbx_seq_one_letter_code
_entity_poly.pdbx_strand_id
1 'polypeptide(L)'
;MASALPNSLFQQYFNNNDYADIIVELKHPVQDTNCPKSTEYFPMHQIIACSTSTYFKEACFNAETNPIGTKLLFFDISLEAFTIIAAWVYGFRGSSFERLFTEKSIRGVMDFFIDHDLETDIYPEMQELRTLLLKNLFKITTEAEVASATGSPRMDLRSLEDICEYCLPGDRNTIRRLVKQQIPQIKCSAGWLEALAGKSAAGFLASILLEIYQEAQIQ
;
A
#
# COMPACT_ATOMS: atom_id res chain seq x y z
N MET A 1 -18.73 5.95 -29.29
CA MET A 1 -17.88 5.98 -28.08
C MET A 1 -18.65 5.28 -26.98
N ALA A 2 -18.24 4.07 -26.57
CA ALA A 2 -18.88 3.40 -25.46
C ALA A 2 -18.47 4.13 -24.17
N SER A 3 -19.44 4.59 -23.39
CA SER A 3 -19.21 5.09 -22.04
C SER A 3 -18.56 3.99 -21.21
N ALA A 4 -17.40 4.26 -20.60
CA ALA A 4 -16.79 3.34 -19.65
C ALA A 4 -17.83 2.93 -18.61
N LEU A 5 -18.03 1.62 -18.42
CA LEU A 5 -18.95 1.10 -17.41
C LEU A 5 -18.51 1.62 -16.03
N PRO A 6 -19.43 2.01 -15.13
CA PRO A 6 -19.06 2.40 -13.78
C PRO A 6 -18.36 1.24 -13.06
N ASN A 7 -17.14 1.45 -12.57
CA ASN A 7 -16.35 0.42 -11.87
C ASN A 7 -17.06 -0.19 -10.65
N SER A 8 -18.07 0.47 -10.08
CA SER A 8 -18.89 -0.07 -8.98
C SER A 8 -19.70 -1.31 -9.37
N LEU A 9 -20.00 -1.51 -10.66
CA LEU A 9 -20.69 -2.70 -11.15
C LEU A 9 -19.84 -3.97 -11.06
N PHE A 10 -18.51 -3.82 -10.95
CA PHE A 10 -17.61 -4.97 -10.88
C PHE A 10 -17.62 -5.60 -9.48
N GLN A 11 -17.90 -4.84 -8.42
CA GLN A 11 -17.84 -5.31 -7.03
C GLN A 11 -18.64 -6.60 -6.78
N GLN A 12 -19.76 -6.80 -7.47
CA GLN A 12 -20.58 -8.03 -7.36
C GLN A 12 -19.85 -9.31 -7.78
N TYR A 13 -18.82 -9.19 -8.61
CA TYR A 13 -18.03 -10.32 -9.11
C TYR A 13 -16.81 -10.65 -8.22
N PHE A 14 -16.53 -9.85 -7.20
CA PHE A 14 -15.33 -10.00 -6.38
C PHE A 14 -15.28 -11.33 -5.60
N ASN A 15 -16.42 -11.75 -5.07
CA ASN A 15 -16.58 -13.05 -4.37
C ASN A 15 -17.32 -14.08 -5.24
N ASN A 16 -17.51 -13.80 -6.53
CA ASN A 16 -18.14 -14.72 -7.46
C ASN A 16 -17.09 -15.35 -8.36
N ASN A 17 -16.96 -16.67 -8.32
CA ASN A 17 -16.00 -17.39 -9.14
C ASN A 17 -16.57 -17.79 -10.51
N ASP A 18 -17.87 -17.56 -10.73
CA ASP A 18 -18.50 -17.80 -12.02
C ASP A 18 -17.82 -16.96 -13.09
N TYR A 19 -17.38 -17.63 -14.17
CA TYR A 19 -16.70 -17.00 -15.31
C TYR A 19 -15.33 -16.38 -15.00
N ALA A 20 -14.72 -16.68 -13.85
CA ALA A 20 -13.33 -16.35 -13.60
C ALA A 20 -12.41 -17.09 -14.60
N ASP A 21 -11.67 -16.32 -15.38
CA ASP A 21 -10.77 -16.76 -16.46
C ASP A 21 -9.30 -16.42 -16.16
N ILE A 22 -9.01 -15.97 -14.94
CA ILE A 22 -7.67 -15.88 -14.35
C ILE A 22 -7.67 -16.65 -13.03
N ILE A 23 -6.61 -17.43 -12.80
CA ILE A 23 -6.23 -17.91 -11.47
C ILE A 23 -4.92 -17.23 -11.09
N VAL A 24 -4.93 -16.57 -9.95
CA VAL A 24 -3.74 -15.97 -9.36
C VAL A 24 -3.18 -16.93 -8.32
N GLU A 25 -1.98 -17.44 -8.57
CA GLU A 25 -1.20 -18.18 -7.60
C GLU A 25 -0.41 -17.21 -6.72
N LEU A 26 -0.62 -17.33 -5.40
CA LEU A 26 -0.04 -16.47 -4.38
C LEU A 26 0.91 -17.29 -3.50
N LYS A 27 2.12 -16.76 -3.30
CA LYS A 27 3.07 -17.31 -2.33
C LYS A 27 3.38 -16.28 -1.25
N HIS A 28 3.47 -16.76 -0.01
CA HIS A 28 3.92 -15.93 1.09
C HIS A 28 5.43 -15.66 0.94
N PRO A 29 5.87 -14.39 0.92
CA PRO A 29 7.28 -14.07 0.99
C PRO A 29 7.84 -14.60 2.31
N VAL A 30 8.94 -15.34 2.23
CA VAL A 30 9.48 -16.16 3.31
C VAL A 30 10.10 -15.25 4.39
N GLN A 31 9.47 -15.18 5.56
CA GLN A 31 10.16 -14.73 6.79
C GLN A 31 10.40 -15.86 7.79
N ASP A 32 9.77 -17.02 7.63
CA ASP A 32 9.89 -18.13 8.58
C ASP A 32 10.13 -19.46 7.85
N THR A 33 11.33 -20.03 8.01
CA THR A 33 11.80 -21.24 7.33
C THR A 33 11.10 -22.53 7.79
N ASN A 34 10.18 -22.44 8.76
CA ASN A 34 9.56 -23.60 9.41
C ASN A 34 8.07 -23.80 9.10
N CYS A 35 7.45 -22.99 8.24
CA CYS A 35 6.06 -23.18 7.83
C CYS A 35 5.99 -23.73 6.39
N PRO A 36 5.33 -24.87 6.13
CA PRO A 36 5.15 -25.35 4.76
C PRO A 36 4.40 -24.28 3.96
N LYS A 37 4.96 -23.91 2.79
CA LYS A 37 4.38 -22.91 1.88
C LYS A 37 2.94 -23.32 1.53
N SER A 38 1.94 -22.72 2.15
CA SER A 38 0.58 -22.82 1.64
C SER A 38 0.49 -21.93 0.42
N THR A 39 0.56 -22.53 -0.76
CA THR A 39 0.19 -21.83 -2.00
C THR A 39 -1.30 -21.55 -1.93
N GLU A 40 -1.66 -20.28 -2.07
CA GLU A 40 -3.06 -19.83 -2.10
C GLU A 40 -3.43 -19.43 -3.52
N TYR A 41 -4.72 -19.54 -3.85
CA TYR A 41 -5.23 -19.22 -5.18
C TYR A 41 -6.36 -18.20 -5.07
N PHE A 42 -6.31 -17.17 -5.92
CA PHE A 42 -7.36 -16.15 -6.02
C PHE A 42 -7.91 -16.10 -7.45
N PRO A 43 -9.20 -16.42 -7.67
CA PRO A 43 -9.82 -16.33 -8.99
C PRO A 43 -10.11 -14.86 -9.37
N MET A 44 -9.86 -14.51 -10.64
CA MET A 44 -10.16 -13.18 -11.17
C MET A 44 -10.77 -13.23 -12.57
N HIS A 45 -11.35 -12.09 -12.99
CA HIS A 45 -11.90 -11.90 -14.34
C HIS A 45 -10.98 -11.01 -15.17
N GLN A 46 -10.46 -11.52 -16.27
CA GLN A 46 -9.56 -10.85 -17.19
C GLN A 46 -10.16 -9.57 -17.74
N ILE A 47 -11.45 -9.59 -18.12
CA ILE A 47 -12.13 -8.40 -18.63
C ILE A 47 -12.16 -7.26 -17.61
N ILE A 48 -12.30 -7.58 -16.32
CA ILE A 48 -12.31 -6.59 -15.23
C ILE A 48 -10.88 -6.12 -14.94
N ALA A 49 -9.95 -7.06 -14.75
CA ALA A 49 -8.56 -6.77 -14.42
C ALA A 49 -7.87 -5.92 -15.51
N CYS A 50 -8.00 -6.32 -16.78
CA CYS A 50 -7.36 -5.65 -17.91
C CYS A 50 -8.03 -4.32 -18.30
N SER A 51 -9.30 -4.10 -17.92
CA SER A 51 -9.97 -2.81 -18.14
C SER A 51 -9.65 -1.80 -17.04
N THR A 52 -9.32 -2.28 -15.84
CA THR A 52 -9.03 -1.42 -14.68
C THR A 52 -7.55 -1.07 -14.55
N SER A 53 -6.64 -1.95 -14.99
CA SER A 53 -5.19 -1.73 -14.85
C SER A 53 -4.40 -2.19 -16.07
N THR A 54 -3.47 -1.33 -16.48
CA THR A 54 -2.49 -1.60 -17.53
C THR A 54 -1.49 -2.64 -17.07
N TYR A 55 -1.07 -2.59 -15.80
CA TYR A 55 -0.22 -3.63 -15.21
C TYR A 55 -0.86 -5.02 -15.34
N PHE A 56 -2.12 -5.17 -14.93
CA PHE A 56 -2.80 -6.47 -15.07
C PHE A 56 -3.02 -6.86 -16.53
N LYS A 57 -3.24 -5.90 -17.42
CA LYS A 57 -3.33 -6.17 -18.86
C LYS A 57 -2.05 -6.76 -19.42
N GLU A 58 -0.89 -6.19 -19.05
CA GLU A 58 0.42 -6.69 -19.45
C GLU A 58 0.74 -8.04 -18.80
N ALA A 59 0.48 -8.19 -17.50
CA ALA A 59 0.64 -9.45 -16.79
C ALA A 59 -0.18 -10.56 -17.46
N CYS A 60 -1.44 -10.29 -17.81
CA CYS A 60 -2.28 -11.25 -18.53
C CYS A 60 -1.78 -11.54 -19.94
N PHE A 61 -1.24 -10.56 -20.65
CA PHE A 61 -0.71 -10.76 -22.00
C PHE A 61 0.49 -11.72 -21.99
N ASN A 62 1.35 -11.60 -20.98
CA ASN A 62 2.56 -12.41 -20.82
C ASN A 62 2.29 -13.78 -20.15
N ALA A 63 1.11 -13.96 -19.55
CA ALA A 63 0.76 -15.16 -18.81
C ALA A 63 0.48 -16.38 -19.71
N GLU A 64 0.95 -17.55 -19.26
CA GLU A 64 0.56 -18.83 -19.82
C GLU A 64 -0.97 -19.01 -19.75
N THR A 65 -1.52 -19.59 -20.80
CA THR A 65 -2.94 -19.91 -20.89
C THR A 65 -3.10 -21.41 -20.89
N ASN A 66 -3.89 -21.94 -19.96
CA ASN A 66 -4.12 -23.37 -19.84
C ASN A 66 -5.04 -23.88 -20.98
N PRO A 67 -5.22 -25.20 -21.13
CA PRO A 67 -6.03 -25.77 -22.22
C PRO A 67 -7.51 -25.38 -22.21
N ILE A 68 -8.04 -24.93 -21.07
CA ILE A 68 -9.44 -24.49 -20.92
C ILE A 68 -9.59 -22.96 -21.06
N GLY A 69 -8.52 -22.25 -21.44
CA GLY A 69 -8.53 -20.81 -21.71
C GLY A 69 -8.28 -19.92 -20.49
N THR A 70 -8.02 -20.49 -19.31
CA THR A 70 -7.72 -19.73 -18.10
C THR A 70 -6.26 -19.29 -18.07
N LYS A 71 -6.00 -18.05 -17.66
CA LYS A 71 -4.64 -17.54 -17.45
C LYS A 71 -4.15 -17.81 -16.03
N LEU A 72 -2.88 -18.18 -15.89
CA LEU A 72 -2.23 -18.33 -14.59
C LEU A 72 -1.30 -17.15 -14.33
N LEU A 73 -1.59 -16.36 -13.30
CA LEU A 73 -0.70 -15.30 -12.81
C LEU A 73 0.00 -15.78 -11.55
N PHE A 74 1.23 -15.32 -11.34
CA PHE A 74 2.00 -15.64 -10.15
C PHE A 74 2.46 -14.34 -9.47
N PHE A 75 2.16 -14.19 -8.19
CA PHE A 75 2.65 -13.07 -7.37
C PHE A 75 3.21 -13.58 -6.04
N ASP A 76 4.36 -13.04 -5.64
CA ASP A 76 4.97 -13.30 -4.33
C ASP A 76 4.42 -12.32 -3.29
N ILE A 77 3.14 -12.51 -2.95
CA ILE A 77 2.39 -11.68 -2.02
C ILE A 77 1.36 -12.56 -1.29
N SER A 78 1.11 -12.25 -0.01
CA SER A 78 0.08 -12.96 0.76
C SER A 78 -1.33 -12.77 0.18
N LEU A 79 -2.24 -13.72 0.42
CA LEU A 79 -3.65 -13.59 0.07
C LEU A 79 -4.30 -12.34 0.68
N GLU A 80 -4.02 -12.04 1.93
CA GLU A 80 -4.56 -10.87 2.64
C GLU A 80 -4.18 -9.56 1.93
N ALA A 81 -2.90 -9.40 1.57
CA ALA A 81 -2.42 -8.24 0.85
C ALA A 81 -2.93 -8.21 -0.61
N PHE A 82 -2.95 -9.34 -1.31
CA PHE A 82 -3.49 -9.40 -2.67
C PHE A 82 -4.98 -9.05 -2.73
N THR A 83 -5.74 -9.41 -1.70
CA THR A 83 -7.18 -9.10 -1.59
C THR A 83 -7.42 -7.59 -1.67
N ILE A 84 -6.50 -6.75 -1.18
CA ILE A 84 -6.57 -5.29 -1.32
C ILE A 84 -6.43 -4.88 -2.79
N ILE A 85 -5.43 -5.40 -3.49
CA ILE A 85 -5.20 -5.10 -4.92
C ILE A 85 -6.41 -5.55 -5.73
N ALA A 86 -6.88 -6.78 -5.50
CA ALA A 86 -8.05 -7.31 -6.16
C ALA A 86 -9.29 -6.45 -5.85
N ALA A 87 -9.58 -6.10 -4.60
CA ALA A 87 -10.75 -5.27 -4.28
C ALA A 87 -10.66 -3.90 -4.98
N TRP A 88 -9.47 -3.30 -5.07
CA TRP A 88 -9.28 -2.08 -5.84
C TRP A 88 -9.57 -2.27 -7.34
N VAL A 89 -9.12 -3.38 -7.94
CA VAL A 89 -9.42 -3.76 -9.34
C VAL A 89 -10.93 -3.92 -9.56
N TYR A 90 -11.65 -4.50 -8.61
CA TYR A 90 -13.11 -4.66 -8.69
C TYR A 90 -13.88 -3.39 -8.31
N GLY A 91 -13.20 -2.25 -8.19
CA GLY A 91 -13.84 -0.95 -8.01
C GLY A 91 -14.29 -0.64 -6.58
N PHE A 92 -13.81 -1.36 -5.56
CA PHE A 92 -14.05 -0.98 -4.16
C PHE A 92 -13.37 0.36 -3.87
N ARG A 93 -14.08 1.29 -3.23
CA ARG A 93 -13.58 2.62 -2.88
C ARG A 93 -14.11 3.09 -1.52
N GLY A 94 -13.48 4.12 -0.97
CA GLY A 94 -13.88 4.76 0.29
C GLY A 94 -13.91 3.81 1.48
N SER A 95 -14.83 4.04 2.42
CA SER A 95 -14.90 3.30 3.68
C SER A 95 -15.12 1.79 3.51
N SER A 96 -15.80 1.35 2.45
CA SER A 96 -15.99 -0.08 2.16
C SER A 96 -14.69 -0.78 1.79
N PHE A 97 -13.79 -0.07 1.12
CA PHE A 97 -12.47 -0.54 0.74
C PHE A 97 -11.50 -0.50 1.93
N GLU A 98 -11.52 0.62 2.67
CA GLU A 98 -10.64 0.83 3.83
C GLU A 98 -10.86 -0.19 4.97
N ARG A 99 -12.05 -0.80 5.06
CA ARG A 99 -12.33 -1.88 6.02
C ARG A 99 -11.53 -3.16 5.77
N LEU A 100 -10.98 -3.34 4.57
CA LEU A 100 -10.12 -4.48 4.24
C LEU A 100 -8.70 -4.29 4.78
N PHE A 101 -8.37 -3.10 5.28
CA PHE A 101 -7.00 -2.75 5.62
C PHE A 101 -6.66 -3.17 7.05
N THR A 102 -5.65 -4.01 7.17
CA THR A 102 -4.84 -4.16 8.37
C THR A 102 -3.47 -3.51 8.12
N GLU A 103 -2.74 -3.16 9.18
CA GLU A 103 -1.36 -2.68 9.02
C GLU A 103 -0.52 -3.70 8.25
N LYS A 104 -0.64 -4.98 8.60
CA LYS A 104 0.07 -6.09 7.98
C LYS A 104 -0.25 -6.23 6.49
N SER A 105 -1.53 -6.16 6.12
CA SER A 105 -1.95 -6.30 4.72
C SER A 105 -1.48 -5.12 3.87
N ILE A 106 -1.51 -3.90 4.40
CA ILE A 106 -0.99 -2.72 3.68
C ILE A 106 0.52 -2.88 3.45
N ARG A 107 1.30 -3.18 4.49
CA ARG A 107 2.75 -3.37 4.36
C ARG A 107 3.09 -4.42 3.31
N GLY A 108 2.37 -5.55 3.31
CA GLY A 108 2.56 -6.59 2.29
C GLY A 108 2.28 -6.12 0.85
N VAL A 109 1.36 -5.18 0.63
CA VAL A 109 1.17 -4.57 -0.70
C VAL A 109 2.30 -3.60 -1.04
N MET A 110 2.76 -2.81 -0.07
CA MET A 110 3.85 -1.84 -0.30
C MET A 110 5.17 -2.57 -0.61
N ASP A 111 5.50 -3.63 0.12
CA ASP A 111 6.65 -4.49 -0.14
C ASP A 111 6.58 -5.06 -1.57
N PHE A 112 5.41 -5.57 -1.97
CA PHE A 112 5.18 -6.06 -3.33
C PHE A 112 5.39 -4.98 -4.40
N PHE A 113 4.99 -3.73 -4.15
CA PHE A 113 5.20 -2.62 -5.09
C PHE A 113 6.67 -2.27 -5.26
N ILE A 114 7.45 -2.27 -4.18
CA ILE A 114 8.90 -2.05 -4.21
C ILE A 114 9.58 -3.17 -4.98
N ASP A 115 9.30 -4.43 -4.64
CA ASP A 115 9.95 -5.60 -5.22
C ASP A 115 9.71 -5.74 -6.74
N HIS A 116 8.58 -5.23 -7.21
CA HIS A 116 8.17 -5.30 -8.62
C HIS A 116 8.31 -3.96 -9.36
N ASP A 117 8.91 -2.95 -8.74
CA ASP A 117 9.10 -1.60 -9.30
C ASP A 117 7.78 -0.98 -9.85
N LEU A 118 6.67 -1.31 -9.20
CA LEU A 118 5.34 -0.74 -9.49
C LEU A 118 5.19 0.67 -8.93
N GLU A 119 6.25 1.13 -8.28
CA GLU A 119 6.42 2.48 -7.79
C GLU A 119 6.73 3.51 -8.90
N THR A 120 6.88 3.07 -10.15
CA THR A 120 7.23 3.90 -11.30
C THR A 120 6.03 4.58 -11.98
N ASP A 121 6.31 5.64 -12.74
CA ASP A 121 5.32 6.36 -13.56
C ASP A 121 4.72 5.51 -14.70
N ILE A 122 5.20 4.28 -14.90
CA ILE A 122 4.73 3.36 -15.95
C ILE A 122 3.28 2.93 -15.66
N TYR A 123 2.92 2.73 -14.39
CA TYR A 123 1.60 2.30 -13.95
C TYR A 123 0.98 3.33 -12.99
N PRO A 124 0.47 4.47 -13.50
CA PRO A 124 -0.05 5.55 -12.65
C PRO A 124 -1.22 5.12 -11.77
N GLU A 125 -1.98 4.09 -12.15
CA GLU A 125 -3.05 3.54 -11.34
C GLU A 125 -2.54 2.79 -10.10
N MET A 126 -1.35 2.19 -10.17
CA MET A 126 -0.69 1.57 -9.02
C MET A 126 -0.11 2.63 -8.08
N GLN A 127 0.37 3.76 -8.62
CA GLN A 127 0.74 4.93 -7.81
C GLN A 127 -0.43 5.49 -7.00
N GLU A 128 -1.62 5.54 -7.60
CA GLU A 128 -2.83 5.98 -6.91
C GLU A 128 -3.14 5.07 -5.72
N LEU A 129 -3.11 3.75 -5.94
CA LEU A 129 -3.30 2.76 -4.89
C LEU A 129 -2.21 2.87 -3.80
N ARG A 130 -0.93 2.98 -4.18
CA ARG A 130 0.20 3.17 -3.27
C ARG A 130 -0.01 4.37 -2.34
N THR A 131 -0.34 5.51 -2.92
CA THR A 131 -0.56 6.76 -2.18
C THR A 131 -1.74 6.64 -1.22
N LEU A 132 -2.81 5.93 -1.61
CA LEU A 132 -3.96 5.68 -0.75
C LEU A 132 -3.60 4.77 0.43
N LEU A 133 -2.85 3.70 0.17
CA LEU A 133 -2.40 2.75 1.18
C LEU A 133 -1.42 3.41 2.17
N LEU A 134 -0.48 4.22 1.69
CA LEU A 134 0.45 4.99 2.52
C LEU A 134 -0.28 5.91 3.50
N LYS A 135 -1.32 6.62 3.03
CA LYS A 135 -2.16 7.47 3.90
C LYS A 135 -2.89 6.66 4.97
N ASN A 136 -3.39 5.48 4.62
CA ASN A 136 -4.10 4.61 5.55
C ASN A 136 -3.16 3.97 6.56
N LEU A 137 -1.97 3.54 6.13
CA LEU A 137 -0.93 3.04 7.02
C LEU A 137 -0.59 4.08 8.09
N PHE A 138 -0.33 5.32 7.65
CA PHE A 138 -0.07 6.43 8.56
C PHE A 138 -1.19 6.61 9.59
N LYS A 139 -2.45 6.59 9.16
CA LYS A 139 -3.61 6.74 10.04
C LYS A 139 -3.71 5.59 11.05
N ILE A 140 -3.65 4.35 10.58
CA ILE A 140 -3.77 3.16 11.43
C ILE A 140 -2.69 3.17 12.51
N THR A 141 -1.44 3.42 12.13
CA THR A 141 -0.30 3.49 13.05
C THR A 141 -0.49 4.60 14.09
N THR A 142 -0.94 5.80 13.68
CA THR A 142 -1.24 6.88 14.65
C THR A 142 -2.35 6.51 15.63
N GLU A 143 -3.44 5.93 15.16
CA GLU A 143 -4.62 5.62 15.98
C GLU A 143 -4.33 4.51 17.00
N ALA A 144 -3.53 3.51 16.62
CA ALA A 144 -3.09 2.44 17.50
C ALA A 144 -2.28 2.97 18.71
N GLU A 145 -1.38 3.92 18.47
CA GLU A 145 -0.53 4.51 19.52
C GLU A 145 -1.31 5.44 20.47
N VAL A 146 -2.33 6.15 19.97
CA VAL A 146 -3.21 7.01 20.80
C VAL A 146 -4.02 6.19 21.81
N ALA A 147 -4.43 4.96 21.46
CA ALA A 147 -5.17 4.06 22.34
C ALA A 147 -4.32 3.49 23.48
N SER A 148 -2.98 3.50 23.34
CA SER A 148 -1.99 3.08 24.33
C SER A 148 -1.71 4.22 25.33
N ALA A 149 -2.59 4.36 26.32
CA ALA A 149 -2.62 5.46 27.27
C ALA A 149 -1.33 5.70 28.12
N THR A 150 -0.64 6.83 27.89
CA THR A 150 -0.03 7.69 28.93
C THR A 150 0.14 9.13 28.41
N GLY A 151 -0.88 9.99 28.55
CA GLY A 151 -0.76 11.45 28.67
C GLY A 151 -0.17 12.30 27.53
N SER A 152 0.33 11.74 26.43
CA SER A 152 0.67 12.51 25.23
C SER A 152 0.70 11.57 24.03
N PRO A 153 -0.20 11.74 23.04
CA PRO A 153 -0.11 10.99 21.79
C PRO A 153 1.09 11.56 21.04
N ARG A 154 2.24 10.93 21.20
CA ARG A 154 3.39 11.16 20.33
C ARG A 154 3.55 9.87 19.56
N MET A 155 3.36 9.95 18.26
CA MET A 155 3.74 8.86 17.39
C MET A 155 5.20 8.48 17.69
N ASP A 156 5.51 7.19 17.85
CA ASP A 156 6.90 6.80 18.02
C ASP A 156 7.66 7.15 16.73
N LEU A 157 8.85 7.74 16.87
CA LEU A 157 9.68 8.10 15.73
C LEU A 157 10.02 6.86 14.90
N ARG A 158 10.11 5.70 15.55
CA ARG A 158 10.33 4.41 14.86
C ARG A 158 9.19 4.09 13.91
N SER A 159 7.95 4.21 14.37
CA SER A 159 6.75 4.03 13.54
C SER A 159 6.75 4.96 12.32
N LEU A 160 7.23 6.19 12.49
CA LEU A 160 7.33 7.16 11.40
C LEU A 160 8.51 6.88 10.45
N GLU A 161 9.65 6.45 10.99
CA GLU A 161 10.82 5.97 10.22
C GLU A 161 10.38 4.80 9.33
N ASP A 162 9.68 3.82 9.91
CA ASP A 162 9.19 2.63 9.22
C ASP A 162 8.18 2.97 8.10
N ILE A 163 7.29 3.95 8.30
CA ILE A 163 6.37 4.39 7.23
C ILE A 163 7.15 5.10 6.10
N CYS A 164 8.20 5.84 6.47
CA CYS A 164 9.03 6.57 5.52
C CYS A 164 9.89 5.65 4.64
N GLU A 165 10.06 4.38 4.99
CA GLU A 165 10.69 3.37 4.12
C GLU A 165 9.90 3.16 2.81
N TYR A 166 8.58 3.39 2.83
CA TYR A 166 7.71 3.27 1.66
C TYR A 166 7.48 4.57 0.89
N CYS A 167 8.17 5.65 1.29
CA CYS A 167 7.96 6.97 0.70
C CYS A 167 8.93 7.22 -0.47
N LEU A 168 8.37 7.72 -1.56
CA LEU A 168 9.14 8.27 -2.67
C LEU A 168 9.41 9.76 -2.47
N PRO A 169 10.40 10.34 -3.17
CA PRO A 169 10.65 11.78 -3.14
C PRO A 169 9.40 12.65 -3.42
N GLY A 170 8.50 12.18 -4.29
CA GLY A 170 7.23 12.85 -4.61
C GLY A 170 6.23 12.90 -3.45
N ASP A 171 6.36 12.03 -2.44
CA ASP A 171 5.42 11.94 -1.32
C ASP A 171 5.68 13.01 -0.25
N ARG A 172 6.77 13.79 -0.37
CA ARG A 172 7.22 14.79 0.62
C ARG A 172 6.08 15.67 1.14
N ASN A 173 5.30 16.27 0.24
CA ASN A 173 4.20 17.17 0.62
C ASN A 173 3.04 16.43 1.30
N THR A 174 2.78 15.20 0.87
CA THR A 174 1.74 14.34 1.47
C THR A 174 2.14 14.00 2.91
N ILE A 175 3.35 13.50 3.12
CA ILE A 175 3.86 13.13 4.45
C ILE A 175 3.96 14.37 5.35
N ARG A 176 4.48 15.50 4.84
CA ARG A 176 4.50 16.77 5.59
C ARG A 176 3.11 17.16 6.10
N ARG A 177 2.08 17.08 5.25
CA ARG A 177 0.70 17.39 5.64
C ARG A 177 0.16 16.41 6.69
N LEU A 178 0.40 15.11 6.51
CA LEU A 178 -0.04 14.08 7.46
C LEU A 178 0.60 14.27 8.84
N VAL A 179 1.92 14.50 8.88
CA VAL A 179 2.67 14.77 10.11
C VAL A 179 2.15 16.03 10.81
N LYS A 180 1.93 17.13 10.09
CA LYS A 180 1.37 18.37 10.69
C LYS A 180 -0.01 18.17 11.30
N GLN A 181 -0.85 17.34 10.68
CA GLN A 181 -2.21 17.09 11.15
C GLN A 181 -2.24 16.22 12.39
N GLN A 182 -1.41 15.17 12.45
CA GLN A 182 -1.48 14.16 13.50
C GLN A 182 -0.44 14.36 14.62
N ILE A 183 0.64 15.10 14.37
CA ILE A 183 1.71 15.40 15.35
C ILE A 183 1.89 16.93 15.45
N PRO A 184 0.92 17.65 16.04
CA PRO A 184 1.05 19.08 16.23
C PRO A 184 2.21 19.39 17.20
N GLN A 185 2.99 20.43 16.89
CA GLN A 185 4.05 20.97 17.75
C GLN A 185 5.28 20.06 17.96
N ILE A 186 5.85 19.54 16.86
CA ILE A 186 7.14 18.85 16.91
C ILE A 186 8.20 19.78 17.54
N LYS A 187 8.79 19.35 18.66
CA LYS A 187 9.93 20.03 19.29
C LYS A 187 11.21 19.27 18.94
N CYS A 188 11.94 19.74 17.93
CA CYS A 188 13.24 19.18 17.57
C CYS A 188 14.30 19.69 18.55
N SER A 189 14.85 18.82 19.40
CA SER A 189 16.05 19.15 20.20
C SER A 189 17.33 18.84 19.41
N ALA A 190 18.47 19.42 19.81
CA ALA A 190 19.76 19.13 19.17
C ALA A 190 20.12 17.64 19.25
N GLY A 191 19.98 17.02 20.43
CA GLY A 191 20.19 15.58 20.60
C GLY A 191 19.20 14.70 19.83
N TRP A 192 18.02 15.24 19.49
CA TRP A 192 17.03 14.57 18.66
C TRP A 192 17.41 14.60 17.17
N LEU A 193 17.96 15.73 16.69
CA LEU A 193 18.52 15.83 15.33
C LEU A 193 19.78 14.95 15.17
N GLU A 194 20.62 14.87 16.20
CA GLU A 194 21.79 13.98 16.23
C GLU A 194 21.39 12.50 16.18
N ALA A 195 20.33 12.10 16.89
CA ALA A 195 19.82 10.72 16.86
C ALA A 195 19.25 10.33 15.48
N LEU A 196 18.58 11.26 14.79
CA LEU A 196 18.10 11.08 13.41
C LEU A 196 19.27 10.97 12.42
N ALA A 197 20.28 11.82 12.53
CA ALA A 197 21.44 11.78 11.63
C ALA A 197 22.24 10.46 11.72
N GLY A 198 22.14 9.74 12.84
CA GLY A 198 22.84 8.48 13.08
C GLY A 198 22.24 7.22 12.42
N LYS A 199 21.08 7.29 11.76
CA LYS A 199 20.40 6.13 11.14
C LYS A 199 20.08 6.37 9.67
N SER A 200 20.40 5.42 8.78
CA SER A 200 20.38 5.66 7.32
C SER A 200 18.99 5.77 6.68
N ALA A 201 17.92 5.25 7.30
CA ALA A 201 16.54 5.44 6.85
C ALA A 201 15.95 6.82 7.23
N ALA A 202 16.62 7.55 8.12
CA ALA A 202 16.12 8.80 8.69
C ALA A 202 16.23 10.03 7.77
N GLY A 203 16.90 9.95 6.62
CA GLY A 203 17.20 11.13 5.81
C GLY A 203 15.95 11.85 5.27
N PHE A 204 15.03 11.09 4.66
CA PHE A 204 13.76 11.64 4.16
C PHE A 204 12.93 12.20 5.30
N LEU A 205 12.76 11.43 6.38
CA LEU A 205 11.99 11.83 7.54
C LEU A 205 12.58 13.06 8.25
N ALA A 206 13.88 13.04 8.56
CA ALA A 206 14.59 14.16 9.19
C ALA A 206 14.40 15.45 8.40
N SER A 207 14.45 15.36 7.05
CA SER A 207 14.25 16.53 6.19
C SER A 207 12.83 17.10 6.29
N ILE A 208 11.80 16.27 6.45
CA ILE A 208 10.40 16.71 6.60
C ILE A 208 10.19 17.33 7.98
N LEU A 209 10.71 16.67 9.02
CA LEU A 209 10.53 17.15 10.39
C LEU A 209 11.28 18.46 10.64
N LEU A 210 12.49 18.61 10.06
CA LEU A 210 13.24 19.86 10.12
C LEU A 210 12.49 21.00 9.43
N GLU A 211 11.89 20.76 8.26
CA GLU A 211 11.08 21.75 7.55
C GLU A 211 9.88 22.21 8.39
N ILE A 212 9.15 21.26 8.99
CA ILE A 212 8.00 21.57 9.86
C ILE A 212 8.42 22.40 11.08
N TYR A 213 9.54 22.05 11.70
CA TYR A 213 10.07 22.75 12.86
C TYR A 213 10.48 24.19 12.53
N GLN A 214 11.21 24.39 11.41
CA GLN A 214 11.65 25.72 11.00
C GLN A 214 10.46 26.65 10.72
N GLU A 215 9.41 26.16 10.08
CA GLU A 215 8.20 26.95 9.83
C GLU A 215 7.49 27.38 11.10
N ALA A 216 7.49 26.54 12.13
CA ALA A 216 6.88 26.85 13.43
C ALA A 216 7.66 27.91 14.22
N GLN A 217 8.92 28.19 13.87
CA GLN A 217 9.75 29.24 14.51
C GLN A 217 9.62 30.60 13.82
N ILE A 218 9.07 30.65 12.60
CA ILE A 218 8.94 31.87 11.78
C ILE A 218 7.56 32.53 12.01
N GLN A 219 6.62 31.84 12.65
CA GLN A 219 5.27 32.32 12.98
C GLN A 219 5.18 32.79 14.43
#